data_AF-A0A7X7G324-F1
#
_entry.id   AF-A0A7X7G324-F1
#
_cell.length_a   1.000
_cell.length_b   1.000
_cell.length_c   1.000
_cell.angle_alpha   90.00
_cell.angle_beta   90.00
_cell.angle_gamma   90.00
#
_symmetry.space_group_name_H-M   'P 1'
#
loop_
_entity.id
_entity.type
_entity.pdbx_description
1 polymer ?
#
loop_
_entity_poly.entity_id
_entity_poly.type
_entity_poly.pdbx_seq_one_letter_code
_entity_poly.pdbx_strand_id
1 'polypeptide(L)'
;RFTRHALVRLPSTSAETGFIEKILAVLKSHPGRVPVIVCIEYPGGEKVYVDSDRSLAVCPSERFVHDLERHLGEGSIFLAVDMPPCVKPDNSRYRNGRGRNGAG
;
A
#
# COMPACT_ATOMS: atom_id res chain seq x y z
N ARG A 1 7.34 11.66 -4.85
CA ARG A 1 7.16 10.82 -3.64
C ARG A 1 5.81 10.15 -3.81
N PHE A 2 5.77 8.82 -3.88
CA PHE A 2 4.61 8.10 -4.42
C PHE A 2 3.84 7.30 -3.37
N THR A 3 4.29 7.13 -2.12
CA THR A 3 3.57 6.32 -1.11
C THR A 3 2.69 7.21 -0.22
N ARG A 4 1.39 6.90 -0.19
CA ARG A 4 0.36 7.66 0.53
C ARG A 4 0.16 7.17 1.97
N HIS A 5 0.14 5.86 2.17
CA HIS A 5 0.10 5.21 3.49
C HIS A 5 0.60 3.76 3.40
N ALA A 6 1.07 3.22 4.51
CA ALA A 6 1.38 1.79 4.65
C ALA A 6 0.22 1.11 5.39
N LEU A 7 -0.36 0.08 4.79
CA LEU A 7 -1.40 -0.75 5.39
C LEU A 7 -0.76 -2.03 5.95
N VAL A 8 -0.92 -2.27 7.24
CA VAL A 8 -0.44 -3.48 7.92
C VAL A 8 -1.64 -4.33 8.27
N ARG A 9 -1.71 -5.56 7.73
CA ARG A 9 -2.81 -6.48 7.97
C ARG A 9 -2.47 -7.43 9.10
N LEU A 10 -3.34 -7.48 10.10
CA LEU A 10 -3.22 -8.33 11.29
C LEU A 10 -4.41 -9.30 11.32
N PRO A 11 -4.19 -10.62 11.33
CA PRO A 11 -5.27 -11.53 11.67
C PRO A 11 -5.65 -11.34 13.14
N SER A 12 -6.94 -11.32 13.46
CA SER A 12 -7.43 -11.09 14.82
C SER A 12 -6.94 -12.17 15.81
N THR A 13 -6.61 -13.36 15.32
CA THR A 13 -5.99 -14.44 16.10
C THR A 13 -4.59 -14.11 16.60
N SER A 14 -3.90 -13.17 15.95
CA SER A 14 -2.58 -12.67 16.36
C SER A 14 -2.66 -11.31 17.05
N ALA A 15 -3.85 -10.73 17.23
CA ALA A 15 -4.06 -9.45 17.91
C ALA A 15 -3.97 -9.55 19.45
N GLU A 16 -3.12 -10.44 19.97
CA GLU A 16 -2.74 -10.42 21.39
C GLU A 16 -1.88 -9.18 21.68
N THR A 17 -2.03 -8.60 22.87
CA THR A 17 -1.34 -7.38 23.31
C THR A 17 0.17 -7.44 23.08
N GLY A 18 0.81 -8.59 23.38
CA GLY A 18 2.26 -8.76 23.21
C GLY A 18 2.72 -8.81 21.75
N PHE A 19 1.84 -9.13 20.80
CA PHE A 19 2.17 -9.10 19.38
C PHE A 19 2.05 -7.68 18.82
N ILE A 20 1.02 -6.93 19.24
CA ILE A 20 0.84 -5.53 18.88
C ILE A 20 2.06 -4.70 19.34
N GLU A 21 2.55 -4.93 20.55
CA GLU A 21 3.76 -4.25 21.06
C GLU A 21 5.01 -4.52 20.21
N LYS A 22 5.19 -5.75 19.73
CA LYS A 22 6.31 -6.11 18.82
C LYS A 22 6.21 -5.35 17.51
N ILE A 23 5.02 -5.27 16.92
CA ILE A 23 4.82 -4.52 15.67
C ILE A 23 5.08 -3.04 15.91
N LEU A 24 4.56 -2.47 17.00
CA LEU A 24 4.82 -1.08 17.36
C LEU A 24 6.32 -0.80 17.55
N ALA A 25 7.08 -1.74 18.10
CA ALA A 25 8.54 -1.62 18.22
C ALA A 25 9.22 -1.59 16.83
N VAL A 26 8.75 -2.40 15.88
CA VAL A 26 9.25 -2.36 14.49
C VAL A 26 8.88 -1.03 13.83
N LEU A 27 7.64 -0.56 13.94
CA LEU A 27 7.23 0.74 13.38
C LEU A 27 8.12 1.88 13.93
N LYS A 28 8.38 1.89 15.24
CA LYS A 28 9.25 2.87 15.90
C LYS A 28 10.72 2.77 15.47
N SER A 29 11.17 1.61 15.03
CA SER A 29 12.55 1.39 14.54
C SER A 29 12.77 1.93 13.14
N HIS A 30 11.70 2.25 12.40
CA HIS A 30 11.75 2.72 11.02
C HIS A 30 11.02 4.06 10.85
N PRO A 31 11.41 5.13 11.59
CA PRO A 31 10.70 6.41 11.55
C PRO A 31 10.75 7.06 10.16
N GLY A 32 9.66 7.69 9.75
CA GLY A 32 9.58 8.37 8.48
C GLY A 32 8.39 9.31 8.36
N ARG A 33 7.85 9.43 7.15
CA ARG A 33 6.80 10.42 6.83
C ARG A 33 5.52 9.77 6.28
N VAL A 34 5.50 8.45 6.13
CA VAL A 34 4.36 7.73 5.58
C VAL A 34 3.50 7.24 6.73
N PRO A 35 2.24 7.67 6.84
CA PRO A 35 1.35 7.21 7.90
C PRO A 35 1.06 5.72 7.76
N VAL A 36 0.82 5.07 8.90
CA VAL A 36 0.51 3.63 8.98
C VAL A 36 -0.96 3.44 9.32
N ILE A 37 -1.63 2.57 8.58
CA ILE A 37 -2.99 2.12 8.84
C ILE A 37 -2.89 0.65 9.24
N VAL A 38 -3.47 0.30 10.38
CA VAL A 38 -3.53 -1.10 10.83
C VAL A 38 -4.90 -1.66 10.46
N CYS A 39 -4.94 -2.76 9.72
CA CYS A 39 -6.15 -3.48 9.36
C CYS A 39 -6.22 -4.78 10.16
N ILE A 40 -7.16 -4.89 11.07
CA ILE A 40 -7.42 -6.12 11.82
C ILE A 40 -8.53 -6.88 11.09
N GLU A 41 -8.23 -8.08 10.62
CA GLU A 41 -9.20 -8.96 9.98
C GLU A 41 -9.67 -10.05 10.96
N TYR A 42 -10.97 -10.08 11.19
CA TYR A 42 -11.62 -11.10 12.02
C TYR A 42 -11.96 -12.33 11.17
N PRO A 43 -11.99 -13.53 11.76
CA PRO A 43 -12.34 -14.78 11.06
C PRO A 43 -13.74 -14.74 10.43
N GLY A 44 -14.63 -13.87 10.92
CA GLY A 44 -15.95 -13.62 10.33
C GLY A 44 -15.93 -12.78 9.04
N GLY A 45 -14.76 -12.32 8.58
CA GLY A 45 -14.60 -11.46 7.40
C GLY A 45 -14.72 -9.96 7.69
N GLU A 46 -15.00 -9.59 8.94
CA GLU A 46 -15.05 -8.20 9.39
C GLU A 46 -13.64 -7.60 9.41
N LYS A 47 -13.52 -6.34 9.00
CA LYS A 47 -12.25 -5.61 8.93
C LYS A 47 -12.34 -4.32 9.71
N VAL A 48 -11.45 -4.15 10.68
CA VAL A 48 -11.32 -2.91 11.47
C VAL A 48 -10.04 -2.19 11.03
N TYR A 49 -10.20 -0.95 10.59
CA TYR A 49 -9.07 -0.10 10.20
C TYR A 49 -8.80 0.91 11.31
N VAL A 50 -7.55 0.96 11.77
CA VAL A 50 -7.07 1.86 12.80
C VAL A 50 -6.03 2.79 12.19
N ASP A 51 -6.33 4.08 12.17
CA ASP A 51 -5.36 5.11 11.78
C ASP A 51 -4.35 5.27 12.92
N SER A 52 -3.07 5.14 12.59
CA SER A 52 -2.00 5.29 13.58
C SER A 52 -1.61 6.76 13.71
N ASP A 53 -1.30 7.19 14.93
CA ASP A 53 -0.82 8.54 15.19
C ASP A 53 0.43 8.89 14.34
N ARG A 54 0.64 10.18 14.07
CA ARG A 54 1.79 10.66 13.28
C ARG A 54 3.14 10.24 13.86
N SER A 55 3.23 9.98 15.17
CA SER A 55 4.43 9.44 15.82
C SER A 55 4.81 8.04 15.34
N LEU A 56 3.89 7.32 14.71
CA LEU A 56 4.09 6.00 14.11
C LEU A 56 4.26 6.06 12.59
N ALA A 57 4.49 7.25 12.01
CA ALA A 57 4.81 7.36 10.60
C ALA A 57 6.17 6.71 10.29
N VAL A 58 6.22 5.92 9.22
CA VAL A 58 7.37 5.09 8.87
C VAL A 58 8.03 5.49 7.55
N CYS A 59 9.24 4.98 7.33
CA CYS A 59 9.89 4.97 6.03
C CYS A 59 9.62 3.61 5.35
N PRO A 60 8.86 3.54 4.24
CA PRO A 60 8.53 2.29 3.58
C PRO A 60 9.73 1.77 2.75
N SER A 61 10.79 1.39 3.44
CA SER A 61 11.98 0.78 2.85
C SER A 61 11.82 -0.73 2.72
N GLU A 62 12.63 -1.36 1.87
CA GLU A 62 12.68 -2.83 1.76
C GLU A 62 12.99 -3.48 3.13
N ARG A 63 13.88 -2.87 3.91
CA ARG A 63 14.22 -3.34 5.26
C ARG A 63 13.02 -3.28 6.22
N PHE A 64 12.19 -2.25 6.11
CA PHE A 64 10.96 -2.13 6.89
C PHE A 64 9.97 -3.25 6.54
N VAL A 65 9.76 -3.49 5.25
CA VAL A 65 8.89 -4.58 4.76
C VAL A 65 9.37 -5.93 5.28
N HIS A 66 10.66 -6.23 5.10
CA HIS A 66 11.27 -7.48 5.53
C HIS A 66 11.18 -7.71 7.05
N ASP A 67 11.46 -6.66 7.85
CA ASP A 67 11.35 -6.76 9.31
C ASP A 67 9.89 -7.00 9.74
N LEU A 68 8.91 -6.41 9.06
CA LEU A 68 7.49 -6.62 9.35
C LEU A 68 7.02 -8.04 8.96
N GLU A 69 7.41 -8.51 7.79
CA GLU A 69 7.05 -9.84 7.28
C GLU A 69 7.65 -10.97 8.12
N ARG A 70 8.83 -10.76 8.71
CA ARG A 70 9.39 -11.70 9.70
C ARG A 70 8.50 -11.93 10.91
N HIS A 71 7.69 -10.93 11.29
CA HIS A 71 6.78 -11.05 12.42
C HIS A 71 5.38 -11.47 12.00
N LEU A 72 4.90 -11.01 10.85
CA LEU A 72 3.53 -11.16 10.38
C LEU A 72 3.32 -12.25 9.34
N GLY A 73 4.38 -12.83 8.81
CA GLY A 73 4.33 -13.62 7.59
C GLY A 73 4.37 -12.75 6.34
N GLU A 74 4.68 -13.39 5.22
CA GLU A 74 4.77 -12.79 3.90
C GLU A 74 3.41 -12.25 3.42
N GLY A 75 3.40 -11.09 2.76
CA GLY A 75 2.19 -10.49 2.21
C GLY A 75 1.28 -9.80 3.25
N SER A 76 1.75 -9.62 4.47
CA SER A 76 1.01 -8.95 5.56
C SER A 76 1.11 -7.42 5.53
N ILE A 77 1.89 -6.85 4.60
CA ILE A 77 2.06 -5.41 4.42
C ILE A 77 1.74 -4.98 2.99
N PHE A 78 0.98 -3.90 2.87
CA PHE A 78 0.60 -3.30 1.60
C PHE A 78 0.98 -1.81 1.59
N LEU A 79 1.76 -1.39 0.61
CA LEU A 79 2.12 0.02 0.44
C LEU A 79 1.14 0.66 -0.55
N ALA A 80 0.28 1.55 -0.06
CA ALA A 80 -0.59 2.33 -0.94
C ALA A 80 0.25 3.41 -1.63
N VAL A 81 0.39 3.31 -2.94
CA VAL A 81 1.09 4.30 -3.76
C VAL A 81 0.12 5.13 -4.59
N ASP A 82 0.30 6.45 -4.57
CA ASP A 82 -0.23 7.37 -5.58
C ASP A 82 0.44 7.04 -6.91
N MET A 83 -0.20 6.16 -7.68
CA MET A 83 0.12 6.02 -9.09
C MET A 83 -0.34 7.30 -9.79
N PRO A 84 0.55 7.99 -10.54
CA PRO A 84 0.07 9.00 -11.48
C PRO A 84 -0.93 8.30 -12.42
N PRO A 85 -2.06 8.94 -12.78
CA PRO A 85 -3.02 8.32 -13.66
C PRO A 85 -2.29 7.90 -14.93
N CYS A 86 -2.34 6.60 -15.26
CA CYS A 86 -1.81 6.09 -16.51
C CYS A 86 -2.57 6.78 -17.63
N VAL A 87 -2.02 7.88 -18.16
CA VAL A 87 -2.60 8.59 -19.29
C VAL A 87 -2.58 7.60 -20.44
N LYS A 88 -3.74 7.05 -20.81
CA LYS A 88 -3.85 6.25 -22.03
C LYS A 88 -3.31 7.13 -23.15
N PRO A 89 -2.29 6.70 -23.91
CA PRO A 89 -1.80 7.49 -25.02
C PRO A 89 -3.00 7.75 -25.94
N ASP A 90 -3.29 9.03 -26.16
CA ASP A 90 -4.36 9.47 -27.04
C ASP A 90 -4.09 8.88 -28.44
N ASN A 91 -4.86 7.86 -28.80
CA ASN A 91 -4.68 7.14 -30.06
C ASN A 91 -5.29 7.93 -31.26
N SER A 92 -5.59 9.23 -31.09
CA SER A 92 -6.21 10.05 -32.14
C SER A 92 -5.30 10.28 -33.35
N ARG A 93 -3.99 9.99 -33.24
CA ARG A 93 -3.04 10.13 -34.34
C ARG A 93 -3.06 9.00 -35.38
N TYR A 94 -3.82 7.93 -35.18
CA TYR A 94 -3.88 6.79 -36.12
C TYR A 94 -5.11 6.77 -37.04
N ARG A 95 -5.82 7.90 -37.25
CA ARG A 95 -7.01 7.96 -38.13
C ARG A 95 -6.89 8.75 -39.43
N ASN A 96 -5.71 9.28 -39.78
CA ASN A 96 -5.54 10.09 -41.01
C ASN A 96 -4.56 9.50 -42.02
N GLY A 97 -4.70 8.22 -42.36
CA GLY A 97 -3.95 7.61 -43.45
C GLY A 97 -4.74 6.53 -44.18
N ARG A 98 -5.11 6.80 -45.45
CA ARG A 98 -5.79 5.97 -46.49
C ARG A 98 -7.30 6.24 -46.62
N GLY A 99 -7.88 6.56 -47.78
CA GLY A 99 -7.42 6.59 -49.19
C GLY A 99 -8.25 7.61 -50.00
N ARG A 100 -7.70 8.29 -51.00
CA ARG A 100 -7.38 7.87 -52.38
C ARG A 100 -8.61 7.95 -53.33
N ASN A 101 -8.62 9.01 -54.16
CA ASN A 101 -9.04 9.13 -55.58
C ASN A 101 -10.47 8.81 -56.05
N GLY A 102 -11.06 9.75 -56.82
CA GLY A 102 -11.77 9.47 -58.08
C GLY A 102 -13.23 9.96 -58.22
N ALA A 103 -13.54 10.50 -59.42
CA ALA A 103 -14.85 10.85 -60.03
C ALA A 103 -15.44 12.22 -59.64
N GLY A 104 -15.88 13.08 -60.56
CA GLY A 104 -16.01 13.04 -62.03
C GLY A 104 -16.52 14.40 -62.50
#